data_AF-A0A950IUW9-F1
#
_entry.id   AF-A0A950IUW9-F1
#
_cell.length_a   1.000
_cell.length_b   1.000
_cell.length_c   1.000
_cell.angle_alpha   90.00
_cell.angle_beta   90.00
_cell.angle_gamma   90.00
#
_symmetry.space_group_name_H-M   'P 1'
#
loop_
_entity.id
_entity.type
_entity.pdbx_description
1 polymer ?
#
loop_
_entity_poly.entity_id
_entity_poly.type
_entity_poly.pdbx_seq_one_letter_code
_entity_poly.pdbx_strand_id
1 'polypeptide(L)' 'MQHSIFISYRRDDSEGEAGRLYDDLVRTYGKNAVFMDVAGIAPGLDFRKA' A
#
# COMPACT_ATOMS: atom_id res chain seq x y z
N MET A 1 -9.71 -12.16 -1.69
CA MET A 1 -10.30 -11.00 -0.98
C MET A 1 -9.65 -9.77 -1.57
N GLN A 2 -10.44 -8.82 -2.06
CA GLN A 2 -9.96 -7.70 -2.86
C GLN A 2 -9.47 -6.60 -1.93
N HIS A 3 -8.20 -6.20 -2.03
CA HIS A 3 -7.72 -4.99 -1.37
C HIS A 3 -8.48 -3.80 -1.96
N SER A 4 -9.26 -3.11 -1.15
CA SER A 4 -10.11 -1.98 -1.58
C SER A 4 -9.34 -0.66 -1.65
N ILE A 5 -8.20 -0.58 -0.94
CA ILE A 5 -7.40 0.63 -0.80
C ILE A 5 -5.95 0.31 -1.17
N PHE A 6 -5.44 0.99 -2.19
CA PHE A 6 -4.05 0.91 -2.64
C PHE A 6 -3.31 2.21 -2.32
N ILE A 7 -2.19 2.13 -1.60
CA ILE A 7 -1.32 3.26 -1.29
C ILE A 7 -0.16 3.26 -2.28
N SER A 8 -0.25 4.16 -3.27
CA SER A 8 0.84 4.50 -4.17
C SER A 8 1.65 5.64 -3.56
N TYR A 9 2.96 5.46 -3.39
CA TYR A 9 3.82 6.49 -2.82
C TYR A 9 5.22 6.49 -3.46
N ARG A 10 5.96 7.59 -3.27
CA ARG A 10 7.36 7.71 -3.68
C ARG A 10 8.25 7.31 -2.52
N ARG A 11 9.04 6.25 -2.68
CA ARG A 11 9.92 5.76 -1.60
C ARG A 11 10.93 6.82 -1.15
N ASP A 12 11.50 7.55 -2.11
CA ASP A 12 12.64 8.43 -1.84
C ASP A 12 12.32 9.61 -0.91
N ASP A 13 11.07 10.07 -0.86
CA ASP A 13 10.70 11.28 -0.12
C ASP A 13 9.43 11.16 0.74
N SER A 14 8.68 10.06 0.65
CA SER A 14 7.40 9.91 1.36
C SER A 14 7.22 8.60 2.11
N GLU A 15 8.27 7.80 2.29
CA GLU A 15 8.19 6.49 2.96
C GLU A 15 7.69 6.58 4.40
N GLY A 16 8.10 7.61 5.15
CA GLY A 16 7.66 7.80 6.54
C GLY A 16 6.18 8.20 6.65
N GLU A 17 5.72 9.10 5.78
CA GLU A 17 4.33 9.55 5.70
C GLU A 17 3.41 8.42 5.23
N ALA A 18 3.84 7.67 4.21
CA ALA A 18 3.10 6.54 3.67
C ALA A 18 2.95 5.43 4.71
N GLY A 19 4.00 5.13 5.48
CA GLY A 19 3.93 4.18 6.59
C GLY A 19 2.90 4.58 7.65
N ARG A 20 2.89 5.85 8.08
CA ARG A 20 1.89 6.36 9.04
C ARG A 20 0.46 6.28 8.48
N LEU A 21 0.27 6.66 7.21
CA LEU A 21 -1.03 6.56 6.55
C LEU A 21 -1.51 5.10 6.47
N TYR A 22 -0.60 4.17 6.16
CA TYR A 22 -0.91 2.74 6.14
C TYR A 22 -1.37 2.24 7.52
N ASP A 23 -0.65 2.59 8.59
CA ASP A 23 -1.00 2.18 9.95
C ASP A 23 -2.40 2.68 10.36
N ASP A 24 -2.70 3.94 10.05
CA ASP A 24 -4.01 4.53 10.33
C ASP A 24 -5.13 3.85 9.52
N LEU A 25 -4.91 3.58 8.24
CA LEU A 25 -5.88 2.88 7.38
C LEU A 25 -6.09 1.43 7.80
N VAL A 26 -5.03 0.72 8.20
CA VAL A 26 -5.13 -0.65 8.73
C VAL A 26 -5.92 -0.66 10.03
N ARG A 27 -5.73 0.34 10.91
CA ARG A 27 -6.50 0.45 12.16
C ARG A 27 -8.00 0.61 11.90
N THR A 28 -8.38 1.33 10.83
CA THR A 28 -9.79 1.60 10.51
C THR A 28 -10.45 0.51 9.68
N TYR A 29 -9.76 -0.03 8.67
CA TYR A 29 -10.35 -0.91 7.65
C TYR A 29 -9.85 -2.36 7.72
N GLY A 30 -8.85 -2.62 8.57
CA GLY A 30 -8.21 -3.92 8.70
C GLY A 30 -7.11 -4.17 7.67
N LYS A 31 -6.14 -5.02 8.03
CA LYS A 31 -4.96 -5.31 7.21
C LYS A 31 -5.28 -5.87 5.81
N ASN A 32 -6.37 -6.63 5.69
CA ASN A 32 -6.75 -7.24 4.41
C ASN A 32 -7.38 -6.24 3.43
N ALA A 33 -7.74 -5.04 3.88
CA ALA A 33 -8.35 -4.01 3.03
C ALA A 33 -7.33 -3.06 2.39
N VAL A 34 -6.11 -2.99 2.94
CA VAL A 34 -5.09 -2.02 2.56
C VAL A 34 -3.88 -2.72 1.96
N PHE A 35 -3.49 -2.30 0.76
CA PHE A 35 -2.25 -2.70 0.12
C PHE A 35 -1.35 -1.47 -0.01
N MET A 36 -0.09 -1.60 0.41
CA MET A 36 0.93 -0.57 0.22
C MET A 36 2.08 -1.22 -0.55
N ASP A 37 2.57 -0.56 -1.60
CA ASP A 37 3.69 -1.08 -2.39
C ASP A 37 5.02 -0.90 -1.65
N VAL A 38 5.28 -1.80 -0.70
CA VAL A 38 6.43 -1.68 0.21
C VAL A 38 7.73 -2.20 -0.41
N ALA A 39 7.70 -2.93 -1.52
CA ALA A 39 8.85 -3.28 -2.35
C ALA A 39 8.43 -4.19 -3.53
N GLY A 40 8.59 -3.70 -4.77
CA GLY A 40 8.91 -4.60 -5.87
C GLY A 40 7.77 -5.04 -6.77
N ILE A 41 6.73 -4.21 -6.97
CA ILE A 41 5.93 -4.37 -8.19
C ILE A 41 6.80 -3.98 -9.37
N ALA A 42 7.34 -4.98 -10.07
CA ALA A 42 8.12 -4.74 -11.28
C ALA A 42 7.26 -3.97 -12.32
N PRO A 43 7.87 -3.10 -13.13
CA PRO A 43 7.12 -2.35 -14.14
C PRO A 43 6.26 -3.27 -15.00
N GLY A 44 4.96 -2.99 -15.08
CA GLY A 44 4.01 -3.77 -15.85
C GLY A 44 3.29 -4.91 -15.10
N LEU A 45 3.60 -5.15 -13.82
CA LEU A 45 2.81 -6.06 -12.98
C LEU A 45 1.49 -5.41 -12.53
N ASP A 46 0.43 -6.21 -12.51
CA ASP A 46 -0.87 -5.82 -11.97
C ASP A 46 -0.84 -5.91 -10.45
N PHE A 47 -0.87 -4.76 -9.77
CA PHE A 47 -0.88 -4.65 -8.30
C PHE A 47 -2.05 -5.37 -7.63
N ARG A 48 -3.12 -5.70 -8.38
CA ARG A 48 -4.26 -6.48 -7.85
C ARG A 48 -3.95 -7.97 -7.72
N LYS A 49 -2.85 -8.45 -8.31
CA LYS A 49 -2.39 -9.85 -8.32
C LYS A 49 -1.05 -10.07 -7.60
N ALA A 50 -0.40 -8.99 -7.15
CA ALA A 50 0.89 -9.03 -6.47
C ALA A 50 0.76 -9.42 -4.99
#